data_AF-A0A654CSZ8-F1
#
_entry.id   AF-A0A654CSZ8-F1
#
_cell.length_a   1.000
_cell.length_b   1.000
_cell.length_c   1.000
_cell.angle_alpha   90.00
_cell.angle_beta   90.00
_cell.angle_gamma   90.00
#
_symmetry.space_group_name_H-M   'P 1'
#
loop_
_entity.id
_entity.type
_entity.pdbx_description
1 polymer ?
#
loop_
_entity_poly.entity_id
_entity_poly.type
_entity_poly.pdbx_seq_one_letter_code
_entity_poly.pdbx_strand_id
1 'polypeptide(L)'
;MDYPHIESAVALEDLDHDCSDFLELRLRKKGIGTAYANQCQFCGEFRGGEIGKAKVKIQPPPSDQNLEDAFIQKRLKILSSTKSNLSPLLHSRDSKTIDQKLAELGEIIDGYCSANEVEISNLLPTYLMQQRNRHIDEGYSSIWQSEDELHEWFIKNLSKWFHIHHEINGTGFVNREIEQIRIDFIIKAKDELIQHGFTDKYIGVEVKHLNPVTGKGFHGKSSRGIFQALSYWYSGARWDLPNEKGVELATVLIFSNLSFQDESTYVFGSLDSHYRKVWKSYLSIANHANVGELSVRTWNEKLEYWAMEYNGTKYYSMSPGRGLTKGNPNVISKRRIGNTQR
;
A
#
# COMPACT_ATOMS: atom_id res chain seq x y z
N MET A 1 -0.58 -26.07 34.07
CA MET A 1 0.57 -25.93 33.18
C MET A 1 1.30 -24.75 33.72
N ASP A 2 2.48 -24.99 34.26
CA ASP A 2 3.31 -23.92 34.80
C ASP A 2 4.15 -23.41 33.63
N TYR A 3 4.29 -22.09 33.51
CA TYR A 3 5.09 -21.44 32.47
C TYR A 3 6.28 -20.76 33.15
N PRO A 4 7.35 -21.52 33.46
CA PRO A 4 8.38 -21.04 34.38
C PRO A 4 9.05 -19.75 33.90
N HIS A 5 9.23 -19.59 32.59
CA HIS A 5 9.80 -18.40 31.98
C HIS A 5 8.93 -17.15 32.15
N ILE A 6 7.60 -17.31 32.08
CA ILE A 6 6.65 -16.21 32.35
C ILE A 6 6.61 -15.91 33.84
N GLU A 7 6.56 -16.94 34.68
CA GLU A 7 6.47 -16.78 36.13
C GLU A 7 7.72 -16.11 36.72
N SER A 8 8.91 -16.45 36.21
CA SER A 8 10.18 -15.89 36.65
C SER A 8 10.46 -14.47 36.16
N ALA A 9 9.77 -13.99 35.13
CA ALA A 9 10.01 -12.65 34.57
C ALA A 9 9.79 -11.54 35.62
N VAL A 10 10.74 -10.63 35.75
CA VAL A 10 10.67 -9.48 36.68
C VAL A 10 10.57 -8.16 35.94
N ALA A 11 11.09 -8.10 34.71
CA ALA A 11 11.07 -6.94 33.83
C ALA A 11 10.50 -7.28 32.43
N LEU A 12 10.26 -6.27 31.60
CA LEU A 12 9.67 -6.49 30.26
C LEU A 12 10.67 -7.17 29.31
N GLU A 13 11.95 -6.91 29.53
CA GLU A 13 13.08 -7.49 28.80
C GLU A 13 13.13 -9.01 28.99
N ASP A 14 12.71 -9.53 30.15
CA ASP A 14 12.61 -10.98 30.41
C ASP A 14 11.50 -11.65 29.58
N LEU A 15 10.57 -10.86 29.02
CA LEU A 15 9.50 -11.32 28.15
C LEU A 15 9.81 -11.07 26.66
N ASP A 16 10.94 -10.43 26.35
CA ASP A 16 11.34 -10.17 24.97
C ASP A 16 11.86 -11.45 24.32
N HIS A 17 11.38 -11.72 23.10
CA HIS A 17 11.71 -12.92 22.35
C HIS A 17 11.38 -12.75 20.87
N ASP A 18 12.15 -13.41 20.00
CA ASP A 18 11.74 -13.61 18.61
C ASP A 18 10.78 -14.80 18.55
N CYS A 19 9.52 -14.55 18.22
CA CYS A 19 8.52 -15.61 18.07
C CYS A 19 8.96 -16.71 17.10
N SER A 20 9.80 -16.38 16.10
CA SER A 20 10.27 -17.31 15.07
C SER A 20 11.01 -18.51 15.65
N ASP A 21 11.67 -18.33 16.79
CA ASP A 21 12.46 -19.37 17.45
C ASP A 21 11.61 -20.34 18.28
N PHE A 22 10.35 -19.99 18.54
CA PHE A 22 9.45 -20.76 19.42
C PHE A 22 8.17 -21.21 18.71
N LEU A 23 8.15 -21.25 17.37
CA LEU A 23 6.95 -21.62 16.62
C LEU A 23 6.71 -23.13 16.61
N GLU A 24 5.53 -23.54 17.06
CA GLU A 24 5.02 -24.90 16.87
C GLU A 24 3.68 -24.88 16.15
N LEU A 25 3.45 -25.86 15.28
CA LEU A 25 2.16 -26.01 14.61
C LEU A 25 1.08 -26.44 15.62
N ARG A 26 0.00 -25.65 15.72
CA ARG A 26 -1.13 -25.90 16.63
C ARG A 26 -2.47 -25.80 15.91
N LEU A 27 -3.49 -26.44 16.50
CA LEU A 27 -4.88 -26.34 16.06
C LEU A 27 -5.56 -25.14 16.72
N ARG A 28 -6.00 -24.15 15.94
CA ARG A 28 -6.75 -22.98 16.44
C ARG A 28 -8.22 -23.03 16.04
N LYS A 29 -9.09 -22.45 16.88
CA LYS A 29 -10.50 -22.21 16.54
C LYS A 29 -10.61 -20.96 15.66
N LYS A 30 -11.37 -21.02 14.57
CA LYS A 30 -11.64 -19.89 13.66
C LYS A 30 -13.12 -19.91 13.28
N GLY A 31 -13.90 -19.03 13.92
CA GLY A 31 -15.35 -19.02 13.79
C GLY A 31 -15.94 -20.36 14.23
N ILE A 32 -16.70 -21.02 13.34
CA ILE A 32 -17.32 -22.34 13.57
C ILE A 32 -16.32 -23.49 13.31
N GLY A 33 -15.19 -23.21 12.63
CA GLY A 33 -14.24 -24.23 12.21
C GLY A 33 -12.91 -24.24 12.97
N THR A 34 -12.00 -25.10 12.51
CA THR A 34 -10.61 -25.17 12.98
C THR A 34 -9.62 -24.98 11.83
N ALA A 35 -8.47 -24.37 12.15
CA ALA A 35 -7.37 -24.15 11.21
C ALA A 35 -6.03 -24.54 11.86
N TYR A 36 -5.04 -24.85 11.04
CA TYR A 36 -3.66 -25.09 11.50
C TYR A 36 -2.83 -23.84 11.29
N ALA A 37 -2.13 -23.40 12.33
CA ALA A 37 -1.24 -22.25 12.28
C ALA A 37 -0.11 -22.42 13.31
N ASN A 38 1.00 -21.72 13.11
CA ASN A 38 2.12 -21.77 14.04
C ASN A 38 1.84 -20.87 15.24
N GLN A 39 1.85 -21.44 16.45
CA GLN A 39 1.73 -20.74 17.73
C GLN A 39 3.09 -20.63 18.37
N CYS A 40 3.47 -19.44 18.81
CA CYS A 40 4.66 -19.22 19.63
C CYS A 40 4.48 -19.89 20.99
N GLN A 41 5.38 -20.81 21.36
CA GLN A 41 5.37 -21.51 22.65
C GLN A 41 5.93 -20.66 23.79
N PHE A 42 6.44 -19.46 23.49
CA PHE A 42 6.88 -18.51 24.51
C PHE A 42 5.75 -17.58 24.97
N CYS A 43 4.97 -17.00 24.04
CA CYS A 43 3.94 -16.01 24.33
C CYS A 43 2.51 -16.40 23.95
N GLY A 44 2.31 -17.55 23.29
CA GLY A 44 0.99 -18.02 22.88
C GLY A 44 0.42 -17.39 21.60
N GLU A 45 1.09 -16.38 21.01
CA GLU A 45 0.59 -15.70 19.80
C GLU A 45 0.73 -16.58 18.54
N PHE A 46 -0.27 -16.55 17.66
CA PHE A 46 -0.19 -17.18 16.34
C PHE A 46 0.56 -16.31 15.33
N ARG A 47 1.54 -16.87 14.62
CA ARG A 47 2.34 -16.19 13.59
C ARG A 47 2.21 -16.87 12.23
N GLY A 48 2.29 -16.04 11.19
CA GLY A 48 2.27 -16.49 9.79
C GLY A 48 0.88 -16.82 9.24
N GLY A 49 0.87 -17.44 8.05
CA GLY A 49 -0.35 -17.85 7.35
C GLY A 49 -0.87 -19.22 7.80
N GLU A 50 -2.11 -19.53 7.41
CA GLU A 50 -2.71 -20.83 7.68
C GLU A 50 -2.04 -21.94 6.87
N ILE A 51 -1.80 -23.07 7.52
CA ILE A 51 -1.27 -24.27 6.88
C ILE A 51 -2.44 -25.13 6.44
N GLY A 52 -2.55 -25.36 5.13
CA GLY A 52 -3.61 -26.18 4.56
C GLY A 52 -3.59 -27.61 5.10
N LYS A 53 -4.77 -28.20 5.34
CA LYS A 53 -4.91 -29.53 5.98
C LYS A 53 -4.13 -30.64 5.26
N ALA A 54 -4.01 -30.56 3.92
CA ALA A 54 -3.25 -31.52 3.12
C ALA A 54 -1.74 -31.56 3.44
N LYS A 55 -1.18 -30.50 4.02
CA LYS A 55 0.24 -30.41 4.39
C LYS A 55 0.54 -30.96 5.78
N VAL A 56 -0.50 -31.28 6.56
CA VAL A 56 -0.39 -31.68 7.97
C VAL A 56 -0.65 -33.18 8.06
N LYS A 57 0.42 -33.97 8.19
CA LYS A 57 0.34 -35.44 8.21
C LYS A 57 -0.20 -36.00 9.52
N ILE A 58 0.08 -35.32 10.64
CA ILE A 58 -0.31 -35.71 11.99
C ILE A 58 -1.07 -34.53 12.58
N GLN A 59 -2.21 -34.79 13.21
CA GLN A 59 -3.01 -33.73 13.82
C GLN A 59 -2.20 -33.06 14.95
N PRO A 60 -1.90 -31.75 14.85
CA PRO A 60 -1.17 -31.04 15.87
C PRO A 60 -2.03 -30.90 17.14
N PRO A 61 -1.38 -30.72 18.31
CA PRO A 61 -2.08 -30.46 19.56
C PRO A 61 -2.93 -29.18 19.48
N PRO A 62 -3.95 -29.04 20.35
CA PRO A 62 -4.76 -27.83 20.45
C PRO A 62 -3.90 -26.61 20.80
N SER A 63 -4.40 -25.43 20.44
CA SER A 63 -3.85 -24.14 20.85
C SER A 63 -3.74 -24.07 22.36
N ASP A 64 -2.58 -23.64 22.86
CA ASP A 64 -2.43 -23.34 24.27
C ASP A 64 -2.92 -21.92 24.56
N GLN A 65 -4.21 -21.78 24.86
CA GLN A 65 -4.81 -20.48 25.16
C GLN A 65 -4.36 -19.94 26.53
N ASN A 66 -4.04 -20.85 27.46
CA ASN A 66 -3.62 -20.47 28.81
C ASN A 66 -2.25 -19.79 28.78
N LEU A 67 -1.38 -20.15 27.83
CA LEU A 67 -0.08 -19.53 27.63
C LEU A 67 -0.21 -18.05 27.23
N GLU A 68 -1.08 -17.74 26.27
CA GLU A 68 -1.34 -16.37 25.82
C GLU A 68 -1.89 -15.52 26.97
N ASP A 69 -2.87 -16.06 27.69
CA ASP A 69 -3.47 -15.38 28.85
C ASP A 69 -2.44 -15.15 29.96
N ALA A 70 -1.62 -16.16 30.30
CA ALA A 70 -0.57 -16.04 31.29
C ALA A 70 0.48 -14.99 30.90
N PHE A 71 0.89 -14.97 29.63
CA PHE A 71 1.84 -14.00 29.10
C PHE A 71 1.31 -12.56 29.21
N ILE A 72 0.07 -12.33 28.77
CA ILE A 72 -0.58 -11.01 28.84
C ILE A 72 -0.71 -10.55 30.30
N GLN A 73 -1.18 -11.42 31.20
CA GLN A 73 -1.35 -11.10 32.62
C GLN A 73 -0.01 -10.73 33.28
N LYS A 74 1.04 -11.50 33.00
CA LYS A 74 2.38 -11.20 33.54
C LYS A 74 2.91 -9.86 33.02
N ARG A 75 2.79 -9.61 31.72
CA ARG A 75 3.21 -8.34 31.10
C ARG A 75 2.49 -7.14 31.73
N LEU A 76 1.18 -7.25 31.95
CA LEU A 76 0.39 -6.21 32.62
C LEU A 76 0.82 -6.01 34.09
N LYS A 77 1.10 -7.10 34.81
CA LYS A 77 1.60 -7.05 36.19
C LYS A 77 2.95 -6.34 36.30
N ILE A 78 3.87 -6.58 35.37
CA ILE A 78 5.16 -5.89 35.32
C ILE A 78 4.93 -4.39 35.04
N LEU A 79 4.14 -4.06 34.02
CA LEU A 79 3.82 -2.66 33.67
C LEU A 79 3.18 -1.86 34.82
N SER A 80 2.25 -2.48 35.56
CA SER A 80 1.59 -1.82 36.71
C SER A 80 2.54 -1.63 37.89
N SER A 81 3.44 -2.59 38.12
CA SER A 81 4.47 -2.51 39.16
C SER A 81 5.50 -1.41 38.84
N THR A 82 5.90 -1.27 37.59
CA THR A 82 6.83 -0.21 37.15
C THR A 82 6.21 1.19 37.29
N LYS A 83 4.91 1.34 37.05
CA LYS A 83 4.19 2.61 37.29
C LYS A 83 4.11 3.00 38.77
N SER A 84 4.14 2.02 39.69
CA SER A 84 4.07 2.28 41.13
C SER A 84 5.40 2.78 41.74
N ASN A 85 6.52 2.65 41.02
CA ASN A 85 7.86 3.12 41.44
C ASN A 85 8.24 4.49 40.86
N LEU A 86 7.39 5.09 40.01
CA LEU A 86 7.46 6.52 39.76
C LEU A 86 6.85 7.21 40.98
N SER A 87 7.71 7.59 41.94
CA SER A 87 7.33 8.51 43.01
C SER A 87 6.56 9.67 42.39
N PRO A 88 5.33 9.94 42.83
CA PRO A 88 4.66 11.14 42.39
C PRO A 88 5.36 12.30 43.09
N LEU A 89 6.15 13.07 42.34
CA LEU A 89 6.17 14.52 42.56
C LEU A 89 4.78 15.05 42.16
N LEU A 90 3.76 14.63 42.90
CA LEU A 90 2.43 15.21 42.87
C LEU A 90 2.52 16.47 43.72
N HIS A 91 2.75 17.59 43.02
CA HIS A 91 2.00 18.78 43.36
C HIS A 91 0.54 18.37 43.60
N SER A 92 -0.09 18.91 44.65
CA SER A 92 -1.50 18.69 44.98
C SER A 92 -2.38 19.04 43.77
N ARG A 93 -2.60 18.07 42.88
CA ARG A 93 -3.57 18.17 41.81
C ARG A 93 -4.91 17.92 42.47
N ASP A 94 -5.77 18.93 42.45
CA ASP A 94 -7.20 18.78 42.64
C ASP A 94 -7.63 17.47 42.00
N SER A 95 -8.08 16.53 42.83
CA SER A 95 -8.43 15.18 42.40
C SER A 95 -9.79 15.22 41.70
N LYS A 96 -9.83 15.86 40.54
CA LYS A 96 -11.03 15.89 39.71
C LYS A 96 -11.37 14.46 39.32
N THR A 97 -12.63 14.08 39.51
CA THR A 97 -13.14 12.79 39.06
C THR A 97 -12.99 12.67 37.54
N ILE A 98 -13.07 11.45 37.01
CA ILE A 98 -13.06 11.25 35.55
C ILE A 98 -14.20 12.03 34.90
N ASP A 99 -15.38 12.05 35.54
CA ASP A 99 -16.54 12.79 35.05
C ASP A 99 -16.29 14.31 34.99
N GLN A 100 -15.63 14.88 36.00
CA GLN A 100 -15.24 16.29 36.00
C GLN A 100 -14.25 16.61 34.87
N LYS A 101 -13.29 15.70 34.60
CA LYS A 101 -12.37 15.86 33.47
C LYS A 101 -13.05 15.73 32.12
N LEU A 102 -14.04 14.85 32.00
CA LEU A 102 -14.84 14.69 30.78
C LEU A 102 -15.75 15.90 30.54
N ALA A 103 -16.37 16.43 31.58
CA ALA A 103 -17.17 17.66 31.51
C ALA A 103 -16.30 18.85 31.06
N GLU A 104 -15.12 19.03 31.67
CA GLU A 104 -14.17 20.09 31.27
C GLU A 104 -13.70 19.92 29.84
N LEU A 105 -13.41 18.70 29.40
CA LEU A 105 -13.05 18.43 28.02
C LEU A 105 -14.22 18.76 27.07
N GLY A 106 -15.45 18.42 27.46
CA GLY A 106 -16.67 18.76 26.74
C GLY A 106 -16.84 20.27 26.58
N GLU A 107 -16.70 21.03 27.67
CA GLU A 107 -16.77 22.50 27.63
C GLU A 107 -15.68 23.12 26.76
N ILE A 108 -14.46 22.58 26.80
CA ILE A 108 -13.35 23.02 25.93
C ILE A 108 -13.69 22.74 24.46
N ILE A 109 -14.21 21.55 24.15
CA ILE A 109 -14.61 21.17 22.80
C ILE A 109 -15.75 22.07 22.31
N ASP A 110 -16.81 22.23 23.10
CA ASP A 110 -17.99 23.02 22.75
C ASP A 110 -17.64 24.50 22.59
N GLY A 111 -16.80 25.03 23.48
CA GLY A 111 -16.27 26.38 23.40
C GLY A 111 -15.43 26.62 22.15
N TYR A 112 -14.54 25.69 21.81
CA TYR A 112 -13.77 25.74 20.56
C TYR A 112 -14.67 25.66 19.32
N CYS A 113 -15.61 24.71 19.30
CA CYS A 113 -16.55 24.49 18.20
C CYS A 113 -17.42 25.73 17.96
N SER A 114 -17.93 26.34 19.03
CA SER A 114 -18.74 27.56 18.95
C SER A 114 -17.92 28.77 18.49
N ALA A 115 -16.69 28.92 18.97
CA ALA A 115 -15.80 30.03 18.60
C ALA A 115 -15.30 29.96 17.14
N ASN A 116 -15.26 28.77 16.54
CA ASN A 116 -14.73 28.54 15.19
C ASN A 116 -15.80 28.10 14.18
N GLU A 117 -17.08 28.05 14.57
CA GLU A 117 -18.19 27.59 13.74
C GLU A 117 -17.99 26.17 13.18
N VAL A 118 -17.41 25.27 13.99
CA VAL A 118 -17.10 23.89 13.59
C VAL A 118 -18.05 22.93 14.30
N GLU A 119 -18.75 22.07 13.57
CA GLU A 119 -19.50 20.97 14.18
C GLU A 119 -18.56 19.98 14.88
N ILE A 120 -18.94 19.51 16.07
CA ILE A 120 -18.15 18.54 16.87
C ILE A 120 -17.79 17.29 16.05
N SER A 121 -18.72 16.82 15.20
CA SER A 121 -18.53 15.71 14.26
C SER A 121 -17.34 15.91 13.30
N ASN A 122 -17.00 17.16 12.99
CA ASN A 122 -15.95 17.55 12.06
C ASN A 122 -14.64 17.90 12.76
N LEU A 123 -14.60 17.94 14.09
CA LEU A 123 -13.39 18.34 14.84
C LEU A 123 -12.22 17.40 14.58
N LEU A 124 -12.43 16.09 14.75
CA LEU A 124 -11.39 15.09 14.52
C LEU A 124 -10.94 15.03 13.05
N PRO A 125 -11.85 14.97 12.04
CA PRO A 125 -11.46 15.07 10.63
C PRO A 125 -10.64 16.33 10.32
N THR A 126 -11.06 17.50 10.84
CA THR A 126 -10.35 18.77 10.63
C THR A 126 -8.96 18.74 11.25
N TYR A 127 -8.84 18.27 12.49
CA TYR A 127 -7.55 18.12 13.15
C TYR A 127 -6.61 17.19 12.36
N LEU A 128 -7.09 16.01 11.97
CA LEU A 128 -6.30 15.05 11.20
C LEU A 128 -5.87 15.61 9.83
N MET A 129 -6.76 16.35 9.16
CA MET A 129 -6.46 17.05 7.91
C MET A 129 -5.34 18.09 8.11
N GLN A 130 -5.40 18.88 9.18
CA GLN A 130 -4.36 19.87 9.50
C GLN A 130 -3.02 19.18 9.82
N GLN A 131 -3.03 18.09 10.59
CA GLN A 131 -1.82 17.32 10.88
C GLN A 131 -1.21 16.71 9.62
N ARG A 132 -2.05 16.18 8.70
CA ARG A 132 -1.59 15.72 7.39
C ARG A 132 -0.96 16.86 6.61
N ASN A 133 -1.65 17.98 6.46
CA ASN A 133 -1.15 19.11 5.67
C ASN A 133 0.19 19.60 6.23
N ARG A 134 0.31 19.73 7.56
CA ARG A 134 1.59 20.04 8.22
C ARG A 134 2.68 19.02 7.89
N HIS A 135 2.39 17.74 8.08
CA HIS A 135 3.34 16.65 7.81
C HIS A 135 3.84 16.65 6.36
N ILE A 136 2.96 16.93 5.40
CA ILE A 136 3.33 17.01 3.99
C ILE A 136 4.06 18.32 3.68
N ASP A 137 3.49 19.46 4.04
CA ASP A 137 4.00 20.78 3.65
C ASP A 137 5.36 21.09 4.30
N GLU A 138 5.63 20.58 5.50
CA GLU A 138 6.89 20.81 6.22
C GLU A 138 7.95 19.71 5.98
N GLY A 139 7.53 18.48 5.66
CA GLY A 139 8.46 17.34 5.63
C GLY A 139 8.53 16.55 4.32
N TYR A 140 7.59 16.75 3.39
CA TYR A 140 7.68 16.10 2.08
C TYR A 140 8.65 16.86 1.16
N SER A 141 9.69 16.18 0.72
CA SER A 141 10.53 16.61 -0.39
C SER A 141 10.59 15.51 -1.43
N SER A 142 10.23 15.82 -2.68
CA SER A 142 10.46 14.89 -3.79
C SER A 142 11.88 15.03 -4.29
N ILE A 143 12.52 13.91 -4.61
CA ILE A 143 13.79 13.92 -5.34
C ILE A 143 13.59 14.24 -6.81
N TRP A 144 12.35 14.14 -7.31
CA TRP A 144 11.95 14.44 -8.67
C TRP A 144 11.39 15.84 -8.77
N GLN A 145 11.82 16.60 -9.77
CA GLN A 145 11.35 17.97 -10.03
C GLN A 145 10.33 18.04 -11.16
N SER A 146 10.32 17.08 -12.08
CA SER A 146 9.50 17.13 -13.30
C SER A 146 9.11 15.75 -13.84
N GLU A 147 8.24 15.75 -14.85
CA GLU A 147 7.94 14.54 -15.66
C GLU A 147 9.13 14.15 -16.53
N ASP A 148 9.94 15.11 -16.98
CA ASP A 148 11.13 14.85 -17.81
C ASP A 148 12.18 14.04 -17.04
N GLU A 149 12.43 14.36 -15.76
CA GLU A 149 13.36 13.56 -14.93
C GLU A 149 12.85 12.12 -14.74
N LEU A 150 11.53 11.95 -14.61
CA LEU A 150 10.92 10.62 -14.54
C LEU A 150 11.05 9.88 -15.88
N HIS A 151 10.91 10.57 -17.01
CA HIS A 151 11.12 10.00 -18.35
C HIS A 151 12.56 9.50 -18.51
N GLU A 152 13.54 10.33 -18.18
CA GLU A 152 14.96 9.98 -18.24
C GLU A 152 15.26 8.77 -17.35
N TRP A 153 14.77 8.78 -16.11
CA TRP A 153 14.95 7.66 -15.19
C TRP A 153 14.33 6.38 -15.74
N PHE A 154 13.10 6.45 -16.27
CA PHE A 154 12.38 5.31 -16.83
C PHE A 154 13.18 4.67 -17.97
N ILE A 155 13.62 5.47 -18.95
CA ILE A 155 14.41 5.00 -20.08
C ILE A 155 15.73 4.38 -19.59
N LYS A 156 16.48 5.11 -18.75
CA LYS A 156 17.79 4.67 -18.25
C LYS A 156 17.70 3.31 -17.55
N ASN A 157 16.70 3.13 -16.70
CA ASN A 157 16.62 1.94 -15.84
C ASN A 157 15.88 0.77 -16.49
N LEU A 158 14.84 1.01 -17.28
CA LEU A 158 14.00 -0.05 -17.82
C LEU A 158 14.36 -0.49 -19.25
N SER A 159 15.16 0.28 -19.98
CA SER A 159 15.65 -0.10 -21.33
C SER A 159 16.44 -1.40 -21.34
N LYS A 160 16.95 -1.86 -20.19
CA LYS A 160 17.55 -3.19 -20.06
C LYS A 160 16.56 -4.29 -20.43
N TRP A 161 15.31 -4.19 -19.98
CA TRP A 161 14.30 -5.23 -20.13
C TRP A 161 13.30 -4.99 -21.27
N PHE A 162 13.16 -3.74 -21.71
CA PHE A 162 12.15 -3.34 -22.67
C PHE A 162 12.75 -2.58 -23.86
N HIS A 163 12.14 -2.74 -25.03
CA HIS A 163 12.21 -1.77 -26.11
C HIS A 163 11.24 -0.64 -25.77
N ILE A 164 11.74 0.59 -25.68
CA ILE A 164 10.98 1.76 -25.22
C ILE A 164 10.81 2.73 -26.39
N HIS A 165 9.57 3.06 -26.71
CA HIS A 165 9.18 4.07 -27.69
C HIS A 165 8.59 5.26 -26.93
N HIS A 166 9.16 6.45 -27.12
CA HIS A 166 8.82 7.68 -26.38
C HIS A 166 7.95 8.61 -27.23
N GLU A 167 6.98 9.26 -26.58
CA GLU A 167 6.03 10.22 -27.17
C GLU A 167 5.30 9.69 -28.42
N ILE A 168 4.58 8.58 -28.27
CA ILE A 168 3.96 7.91 -29.41
C ILE A 168 2.56 8.45 -29.69
N ASN A 169 2.35 8.85 -30.95
CA ASN A 169 1.07 9.30 -31.43
C ASN A 169 0.15 8.11 -31.76
N GLY A 170 -1.14 8.34 -31.63
CA GLY A 170 -2.17 7.38 -31.96
C GLY A 170 -3.51 8.06 -32.19
N THR A 171 -4.51 7.24 -32.45
CA THR A 171 -5.90 7.68 -32.62
C THR A 171 -6.80 6.94 -31.64
N GLY A 172 -7.77 7.63 -31.06
CA GLY A 172 -8.75 7.04 -30.15
C GLY A 172 -10.14 7.63 -30.37
N PHE A 173 -11.17 6.87 -30.03
CA PHE A 173 -12.55 7.34 -30.08
C PHE A 173 -12.95 7.99 -28.76
N VAL A 174 -12.98 9.32 -28.71
CA VAL A 174 -13.27 10.12 -27.51
C VAL A 174 -14.47 11.01 -27.80
N ASN A 175 -15.45 11.05 -26.90
CA ASN A 175 -16.67 11.88 -27.08
C ASN A 175 -17.41 11.69 -28.41
N ARG A 176 -17.37 10.48 -28.97
CA ARG A 176 -17.96 10.10 -30.27
C ARG A 176 -17.22 10.62 -31.50
N GLU A 177 -16.01 11.12 -31.33
CA GLU A 177 -15.15 11.62 -32.40
C GLU A 177 -13.80 10.90 -32.37
N ILE A 178 -13.13 10.85 -33.52
CA ILE A 178 -11.76 10.31 -33.61
C ILE A 178 -10.82 11.45 -33.27
N GLU A 179 -10.05 11.27 -32.20
CA GLU A 179 -9.09 12.24 -31.71
C GLU A 179 -7.67 11.75 -31.89
N GLN A 180 -6.76 12.70 -32.18
CA GLN A 180 -5.33 12.45 -32.12
C GLN A 180 -4.88 12.49 -30.67
N ILE A 181 -4.25 11.41 -30.22
CA ILE A 181 -3.78 11.25 -28.85
C ILE A 181 -2.30 10.90 -28.84
N ARG A 182 -1.65 11.18 -27.71
CA ARG A 182 -0.24 10.88 -27.50
C ARG A 182 -0.07 10.24 -26.14
N ILE A 183 0.78 9.22 -26.05
CA ILE A 183 1.16 8.55 -24.80
C ILE A 183 2.65 8.74 -24.55
N ASP A 184 3.05 8.87 -23.29
CA ASP A 184 4.45 9.11 -22.93
C ASP A 184 5.35 7.97 -23.37
N PHE A 185 4.98 6.71 -23.08
CA PHE A 185 5.71 5.56 -23.61
C PHE A 185 4.82 4.43 -24.11
N ILE A 186 5.34 3.71 -25.11
CA ILE A 186 4.93 2.35 -25.44
C ILE A 186 6.15 1.45 -25.29
N ILE A 187 6.00 0.38 -24.51
CA ILE A 187 7.07 -0.58 -24.24
C ILE A 187 6.73 -1.96 -24.80
N LYS A 188 7.75 -2.65 -25.30
CA LYS A 188 7.70 -4.07 -25.67
C LYS A 188 8.75 -4.84 -24.91
N ALA A 189 8.40 -5.98 -24.32
CA ALA A 189 9.37 -6.82 -23.64
C ALA A 189 10.42 -7.35 -24.62
N LYS A 190 11.68 -7.45 -24.16
CA LYS A 190 12.73 -8.18 -24.87
C LYS A 190 12.55 -9.70 -24.72
N ASP A 191 13.21 -10.47 -25.58
CA ASP A 191 13.09 -11.92 -25.63
C ASP A 191 13.32 -12.62 -24.29
N GLU A 192 14.28 -12.17 -23.49
CA GLU A 192 14.56 -12.73 -22.17
C GLU A 192 13.34 -12.67 -21.22
N LEU A 193 12.60 -11.54 -21.23
CA LEU A 193 11.38 -11.39 -20.44
C LEU A 193 10.24 -12.26 -20.99
N ILE A 194 10.09 -12.31 -22.32
CA ILE A 194 9.05 -13.09 -22.99
C ILE A 194 9.25 -14.59 -22.71
N GLN A 195 10.49 -15.08 -22.80
CA GLN A 195 10.86 -16.46 -22.47
C GLN A 195 10.56 -16.79 -21.00
N HIS A 196 10.70 -15.81 -20.09
CA HIS A 196 10.30 -15.95 -18.69
C HIS A 196 8.78 -15.76 -18.47
N GLY A 197 7.98 -15.71 -19.54
CA GLY A 197 6.53 -15.71 -19.51
C GLY A 197 5.88 -14.34 -19.31
N PHE A 198 6.62 -13.24 -19.60
CA PHE A 198 6.05 -11.91 -19.82
C PHE A 198 5.29 -11.86 -21.17
N THR A 199 4.35 -10.93 -21.33
CA THR A 199 3.57 -10.78 -22.57
C THR A 199 4.43 -10.27 -23.73
N ASP A 200 4.18 -10.76 -24.94
CA ASP A 200 4.79 -10.27 -26.19
C ASP A 200 4.12 -8.98 -26.73
N LYS A 201 2.89 -8.72 -26.28
CA LYS A 201 2.13 -7.49 -26.57
C LYS A 201 2.76 -6.22 -26.00
N TYR A 202 2.43 -5.09 -26.64
CA TYR A 202 2.82 -3.76 -26.20
C TYR A 202 2.09 -3.33 -24.92
N ILE A 203 2.76 -2.53 -24.09
CA ILE A 203 2.21 -1.91 -22.88
C ILE A 203 2.39 -0.40 -22.99
N GLY A 204 1.34 0.36 -22.70
CA GLY A 204 1.44 1.82 -22.58
C GLY A 204 1.93 2.22 -21.21
N VAL A 205 2.65 3.32 -21.11
CA VAL A 205 3.00 3.94 -19.83
C VAL A 205 2.71 5.43 -19.91
N GLU A 206 1.95 5.91 -18.92
CA GLU A 206 1.62 7.31 -18.72
C GLU A 206 2.37 7.82 -17.49
N VAL A 207 3.12 8.91 -17.65
CA VAL A 207 3.98 9.46 -16.61
C VAL A 207 3.38 10.71 -16.01
N LYS A 208 3.42 10.81 -14.68
CA LYS A 208 2.94 11.98 -13.96
C LYS A 208 3.84 12.34 -12.79
N HIS A 209 4.19 13.61 -12.67
CA HIS A 209 4.78 14.15 -11.45
C HIS A 209 3.68 14.71 -10.55
N LEU A 210 3.49 14.14 -9.37
CA LEU A 210 2.41 14.41 -8.43
C LEU A 210 2.97 15.08 -7.17
N ASN A 211 2.61 16.34 -6.97
CA ASN A 211 3.01 17.09 -5.79
C ASN A 211 1.89 17.07 -4.73
N PRO A 212 2.09 16.40 -3.57
CA PRO A 212 1.11 16.29 -2.49
C PRO A 212 1.00 17.55 -1.63
N VAL A 213 1.91 18.53 -1.79
CA VAL A 213 1.91 19.79 -1.02
C VAL A 213 0.61 20.55 -1.26
N THR A 214 0.05 21.09 -0.18
CA THR A 214 -1.22 21.80 -0.19
C THR A 214 -1.20 22.92 -1.24
N GLY A 215 -2.27 23.02 -2.04
CA GLY A 215 -2.37 24.03 -3.11
C GLY A 215 -1.57 23.72 -4.37
N LYS A 216 -0.77 22.65 -4.43
CA LYS A 216 -0.04 22.22 -5.64
C LYS A 216 -0.84 21.26 -6.54
N GLY A 217 -2.12 21.03 -6.22
CA GLY A 217 -3.06 20.41 -7.14
C GLY A 217 -2.97 18.88 -7.24
N PHE A 218 -2.48 18.19 -6.20
CA PHE A 218 -2.38 16.71 -6.15
C PHE A 218 -3.61 16.02 -6.74
N HIS A 219 -4.80 16.23 -6.15
CA HIS A 219 -6.03 15.58 -6.55
C HIS A 219 -6.39 15.83 -8.02
N GLY A 220 -6.23 17.07 -8.48
CA GLY A 220 -6.54 17.45 -9.85
C GLY A 220 -5.59 16.81 -10.85
N LYS A 221 -4.29 16.74 -10.55
CA LYS A 221 -3.29 16.14 -11.45
C LYS A 221 -3.34 14.61 -11.41
N SER A 222 -3.47 14.01 -10.23
CA SER A 222 -3.59 12.55 -10.07
C SER A 222 -4.83 12.01 -10.74
N SER A 223 -5.99 12.65 -10.55
CA SER A 223 -7.25 12.22 -11.18
C SER A 223 -7.15 12.33 -12.70
N ARG A 224 -6.63 13.46 -13.23
CA ARG A 224 -6.46 13.64 -14.68
C ARG A 224 -5.52 12.61 -15.29
N GLY A 225 -4.38 12.35 -14.67
CA GLY A 225 -3.44 11.33 -15.13
C GLY A 225 -4.04 9.94 -15.20
N ILE A 226 -4.83 9.55 -14.18
CA ILE A 226 -5.55 8.27 -14.19
C ILE A 226 -6.58 8.22 -15.31
N PHE A 227 -7.37 9.29 -15.48
CA PHE A 227 -8.37 9.36 -16.56
C PHE A 227 -7.75 9.33 -17.96
N GLN A 228 -6.57 9.93 -18.12
CA GLN A 228 -5.79 9.89 -19.36
C GLN A 228 -5.33 8.46 -19.68
N ALA A 229 -4.73 7.74 -18.71
CA ALA A 229 -4.37 6.34 -18.91
C ALA A 229 -5.60 5.45 -19.19
N LEU A 230 -6.71 5.72 -18.52
CA LEU A 230 -7.99 5.03 -18.72
C LEU A 230 -8.56 5.28 -20.13
N SER A 231 -8.46 6.51 -20.63
CA SER A 231 -9.00 6.87 -21.95
C SER A 231 -8.25 6.17 -23.08
N TYR A 232 -6.94 5.97 -22.95
CA TYR A 232 -6.16 5.17 -23.91
C TYR A 232 -6.70 3.76 -24.07
N TRP A 233 -7.16 3.13 -22.98
CA TRP A 233 -7.74 1.80 -23.05
C TRP A 233 -9.16 1.81 -23.62
N TYR A 234 -10.06 2.59 -23.02
CA TYR A 234 -11.49 2.54 -23.35
C TYR A 234 -11.85 3.19 -24.69
N SER A 235 -11.03 4.12 -25.19
CA SER A 235 -11.25 4.73 -26.51
C SER A 235 -10.97 3.78 -27.68
N GLY A 236 -10.48 2.56 -27.40
CA GLY A 236 -10.04 1.62 -28.43
C GLY A 236 -8.83 2.15 -29.19
N ALA A 237 -7.92 2.85 -28.49
CA ALA A 237 -6.79 3.52 -29.10
C ALA A 237 -5.96 2.60 -30.00
N ARG A 238 -5.42 3.19 -31.07
CA ARG A 238 -4.51 2.55 -32.03
C ARG A 238 -3.27 3.41 -32.18
N TRP A 239 -2.11 2.80 -31.97
CA TRP A 239 -0.84 3.52 -31.86
C TRP A 239 0.05 3.28 -33.07
N ASP A 240 0.79 4.33 -33.43
CA ASP A 240 1.63 4.35 -34.61
C ASP A 240 3.10 4.35 -34.21
N LEU A 241 3.69 3.17 -34.15
CA LEU A 241 5.13 2.99 -33.94
C LEU A 241 5.90 3.21 -35.26
N PRO A 242 7.22 3.48 -35.21
CA PRO A 242 8.02 3.74 -36.42
C PRO A 242 7.92 2.65 -37.50
N ASN A 243 7.77 1.38 -37.10
CA ASN A 243 7.77 0.22 -38.00
C ASN A 243 6.44 -0.57 -37.97
N GLU A 244 5.46 -0.15 -37.18
CA GLU A 244 4.22 -0.89 -36.96
C GLU A 244 3.07 0.09 -36.74
N LYS A 245 1.98 -0.07 -37.49
CA LYS A 245 0.82 0.82 -37.48
C LYS A 245 -0.36 0.14 -36.83
N GLY A 246 -1.21 0.94 -36.16
CA GLY A 246 -2.44 0.43 -35.57
C GLY A 246 -2.23 -0.53 -34.40
N VAL A 247 -1.16 -0.35 -33.64
CA VAL A 247 -0.79 -1.21 -32.50
C VAL A 247 -1.84 -1.11 -31.40
N GLU A 248 -2.26 -2.26 -30.89
CA GLU A 248 -3.06 -2.37 -29.67
C GLU A 248 -2.17 -2.60 -28.45
N LEU A 249 -2.53 -1.95 -27.35
CA LEU A 249 -1.90 -2.21 -26.06
C LEU A 249 -2.56 -3.41 -25.38
N ALA A 250 -1.81 -4.13 -24.56
CA ALA A 250 -2.35 -5.10 -23.61
C ALA A 250 -2.89 -4.41 -22.34
N THR A 251 -2.26 -3.32 -21.94
CA THR A 251 -2.54 -2.61 -20.69
C THR A 251 -1.84 -1.27 -20.71
N VAL A 252 -2.24 -0.36 -19.81
CA VAL A 252 -1.56 0.91 -19.57
C VAL A 252 -1.07 0.93 -18.12
N LEU A 253 0.14 1.41 -17.87
CA LEU A 253 0.69 1.60 -16.53
C LEU A 253 0.77 3.09 -16.22
N ILE A 254 0.41 3.47 -15.00
CA ILE A 254 0.80 4.75 -14.43
C ILE A 254 2.21 4.62 -13.87
N PHE A 255 3.07 5.56 -14.22
CA PHE A 255 4.36 5.77 -13.58
C PHE A 255 4.42 7.19 -13.02
N SER A 256 4.80 7.33 -11.76
CA SER A 256 4.89 8.64 -11.12
C SER A 256 6.04 8.71 -10.14
N ASN A 257 6.32 9.88 -9.61
CA ASN A 257 7.20 10.01 -8.45
C ASN A 257 6.68 9.18 -7.24
N LEU A 258 5.36 9.00 -7.11
CA LEU A 258 4.76 8.09 -6.12
C LEU A 258 4.84 6.60 -6.52
N SER A 259 5.42 6.25 -7.67
CA SER A 259 5.81 4.87 -7.95
C SER A 259 6.99 4.43 -7.09
N PHE A 260 7.77 5.37 -6.55
CA PHE A 260 8.92 5.09 -5.70
C PHE A 260 8.46 4.83 -4.26
N GLN A 261 8.95 3.74 -3.67
CA GLN A 261 8.49 3.27 -2.36
C GLN A 261 8.67 4.33 -1.25
N ASP A 262 9.78 5.06 -1.25
CA ASP A 262 10.05 6.05 -0.19
C ASP A 262 9.07 7.22 -0.26
N GLU A 263 8.81 7.76 -1.46
CA GLU A 263 7.84 8.84 -1.66
C GLU A 263 6.41 8.40 -1.35
N SER A 264 6.00 7.23 -1.88
CA SER A 264 4.67 6.69 -1.61
C SER A 264 4.46 6.34 -0.14
N THR A 265 5.48 5.81 0.55
CA THR A 265 5.39 5.50 1.98
C THR A 265 5.22 6.78 2.80
N TYR A 266 5.94 7.86 2.45
CA TYR A 266 5.78 9.15 3.10
C TYR A 266 4.36 9.71 2.88
N VAL A 267 3.93 9.83 1.61
CA VAL A 267 2.65 10.47 1.25
C VAL A 267 1.45 9.64 1.71
N PHE A 268 1.48 8.32 1.47
CA PHE A 268 0.38 7.42 1.82
C PHE A 268 0.44 6.95 3.26
N GLY A 269 1.53 7.23 3.99
CA GLY A 269 1.70 7.00 5.42
C GLY A 269 1.09 8.09 6.31
N SER A 270 0.46 9.12 5.73
CA SER A 270 -0.17 10.20 6.49
C SER A 270 -1.20 9.70 7.51
N LEU A 271 -1.33 10.44 8.62
CA LEU A 271 -2.15 10.08 9.79
C LEU A 271 -3.61 9.74 9.47
N ASP A 272 -4.21 10.44 8.51
CA ASP A 272 -5.62 10.26 8.11
C ASP A 272 -5.83 9.23 6.99
N SER A 273 -4.73 8.71 6.40
CA SER A 273 -4.71 7.85 5.22
C SER A 273 -5.46 8.40 3.99
N HIS A 274 -5.74 9.71 3.93
CA HIS A 274 -6.59 10.30 2.89
C HIS A 274 -6.03 10.09 1.50
N TYR A 275 -4.75 10.44 1.28
CA TYR A 275 -4.11 10.27 -0.02
C TYR A 275 -4.07 8.81 -0.46
N ARG A 276 -3.82 7.88 0.47
CA ARG A 276 -3.87 6.44 0.21
C ARG A 276 -5.26 6.00 -0.25
N LYS A 277 -6.31 6.44 0.44
CA LYS A 277 -7.70 6.10 0.10
C LYS A 277 -8.07 6.65 -1.28
N VAL A 278 -7.74 7.91 -1.55
CA VAL A 278 -8.01 8.56 -2.83
C VAL A 278 -7.28 7.86 -3.98
N TRP A 279 -5.98 7.59 -3.82
CA TRP A 279 -5.17 6.88 -4.82
C TRP A 279 -5.73 5.49 -5.12
N LYS A 280 -6.03 4.71 -4.07
CA LYS A 280 -6.65 3.39 -4.21
C LYS A 280 -8.02 3.45 -4.89
N SER A 281 -8.84 4.47 -4.61
CA SER A 281 -10.12 4.65 -5.30
C SER A 281 -9.94 4.87 -6.79
N TYR A 282 -8.98 5.71 -7.20
CA TYR A 282 -8.65 5.92 -8.61
C TYR A 282 -8.17 4.64 -9.29
N LEU A 283 -7.20 3.95 -8.69
CA LEU A 283 -6.67 2.69 -9.22
C LEU A 283 -7.72 1.58 -9.25
N SER A 284 -8.62 1.53 -8.27
CA SER A 284 -9.70 0.54 -8.24
C SER A 284 -10.60 0.67 -9.47
N ILE A 285 -10.96 1.90 -9.84
CA ILE A 285 -11.75 2.19 -11.05
C ILE A 285 -10.92 1.88 -12.30
N ALA A 286 -9.70 2.41 -12.39
CA ALA A 286 -8.83 2.26 -13.55
C ALA A 286 -8.43 0.80 -13.84
N ASN A 287 -8.35 -0.04 -12.81
CA ASN A 287 -8.08 -1.47 -12.94
C ASN A 287 -9.15 -2.24 -13.74
N HIS A 288 -10.38 -1.71 -13.84
CA HIS A 288 -11.40 -2.25 -14.74
C HIS A 288 -11.10 -1.98 -16.23
N ALA A 289 -10.26 -0.98 -16.50
CA ALA A 289 -9.77 -0.56 -17.80
C ALA A 289 -8.38 -1.15 -18.14
N ASN A 290 -7.96 -2.24 -17.49
CA ASN A 290 -6.59 -2.75 -17.59
C ASN A 290 -5.52 -1.66 -17.36
N VAL A 291 -5.79 -0.70 -16.47
CA VAL A 291 -4.77 0.24 -16.00
C VAL A 291 -4.14 -0.29 -14.71
N GLY A 292 -2.82 -0.33 -14.66
CA GLY A 292 -2.04 -0.68 -13.49
C GLY A 292 -1.11 0.44 -13.07
N GLU A 293 -0.25 0.17 -12.09
CA GLU A 293 0.83 1.04 -11.67
C GLU A 293 2.18 0.32 -11.76
N LEU A 294 3.20 1.06 -12.15
CA LEU A 294 4.58 0.62 -11.95
C LEU A 294 4.99 0.99 -10.52
N SER A 295 5.41 0.02 -9.73
CA SER A 295 6.01 0.21 -8.41
C SER A 295 7.52 0.04 -8.51
N VAL A 296 8.28 0.89 -7.82
CA VAL A 296 9.74 0.95 -7.87
C VAL A 296 10.30 1.05 -6.45
N ARG A 297 11.40 0.32 -6.20
CA ARG A 297 12.25 0.54 -5.03
C ARG A 297 13.66 0.80 -5.48
N THR A 298 14.27 1.80 -4.86
CA THR A 298 15.67 2.16 -5.07
C THR A 298 16.45 2.00 -3.78
N TRP A 299 17.75 1.71 -3.90
CA TRP A 299 18.70 1.75 -2.79
C TRP A 299 19.98 2.41 -3.28
N ASN A 300 20.43 3.46 -2.59
CA ASN A 300 21.57 4.27 -3.03
C ASN A 300 21.46 4.65 -4.52
N GLU A 301 20.29 5.16 -4.92
CA GLU A 301 19.95 5.57 -6.30
C GLU A 301 19.95 4.45 -7.35
N LYS A 302 20.20 3.21 -6.95
CA LYS A 302 20.15 2.03 -7.84
C LYS A 302 18.79 1.37 -7.78
N LEU A 303 18.32 0.90 -8.93
CA LEU A 303 17.08 0.13 -9.05
C LEU A 303 17.21 -1.24 -8.38
N GLU A 304 16.51 -1.43 -7.27
CA GLU A 304 16.49 -2.69 -6.49
C GLU A 304 15.22 -3.51 -6.71
N TYR A 305 14.15 -2.91 -7.20
CA TYR A 305 12.93 -3.63 -7.49
C TYR A 305 12.04 -2.81 -8.41
N TRP A 306 11.38 -3.50 -9.31
CA TRP A 306 10.19 -2.97 -9.97
C TRP A 306 9.11 -4.03 -10.08
N ALA A 307 7.85 -3.59 -10.09
CA ALA A 307 6.71 -4.45 -10.33
C ALA A 307 5.58 -3.72 -11.06
N MET A 308 4.87 -4.48 -11.89
CA MET A 308 3.64 -4.02 -12.52
C MET A 308 2.47 -4.57 -11.70
N GLU A 309 1.73 -3.67 -11.06
CA GLU A 309 0.70 -3.99 -10.08
C GLU A 309 -0.68 -3.47 -10.52
N TYR A 310 -1.72 -4.25 -10.22
CA TYR A 310 -3.09 -4.05 -10.68
C TYR A 310 -4.05 -4.23 -9.52
N ASN A 311 -4.35 -3.13 -8.83
CA ASN A 311 -5.22 -3.07 -7.65
C ASN A 311 -5.01 -4.25 -6.68
N GLY A 312 -3.80 -4.35 -6.13
CA GLY A 312 -3.43 -5.40 -5.16
C GLY A 312 -3.03 -6.75 -5.77
N THR A 313 -3.04 -6.90 -7.10
CA THR A 313 -2.51 -8.08 -7.76
C THR A 313 -1.29 -7.74 -8.61
N LYS A 314 -0.19 -8.44 -8.38
CA LYS A 314 1.03 -8.30 -9.16
C LYS A 314 0.95 -9.08 -10.47
N TYR A 315 1.25 -8.44 -11.59
CA TYR A 315 1.43 -9.08 -12.89
C TYR A 315 2.82 -9.68 -13.02
N TYR A 316 3.84 -8.87 -12.74
CA TYR A 316 5.23 -9.23 -12.94
C TYR A 316 6.14 -8.36 -12.07
N SER A 317 7.30 -8.87 -11.68
CA SER A 317 8.30 -8.09 -10.95
C SER A 317 9.72 -8.56 -11.20
N MET A 318 10.68 -7.70 -10.87
CA MET A 318 12.11 -7.99 -10.85
C MET A 318 12.69 -7.56 -9.51
N SER A 319 13.58 -8.37 -8.94
CA SER A 319 14.46 -7.98 -7.83
C SER A 319 15.84 -8.61 -8.01
N PRO A 320 16.96 -8.00 -7.57
CA PRO A 320 18.29 -8.57 -7.68
C PRO A 320 18.42 -9.95 -7.03
N GLY A 321 17.81 -10.16 -5.86
CA GLY A 321 17.94 -11.43 -5.12
C GLY A 321 17.08 -12.58 -5.66
N ARG A 322 15.87 -12.30 -6.18
CA ARG A 322 14.96 -13.35 -6.70
C ARG A 322 14.91 -13.41 -8.23
N GLY A 323 15.54 -12.47 -8.93
CA GLY A 323 15.43 -12.31 -10.37
C GLY A 323 14.03 -11.88 -10.80
N LEU A 324 13.64 -12.32 -11.99
CA LEU A 324 12.32 -12.10 -12.57
C LEU A 324 11.30 -13.00 -11.87
N THR A 325 10.10 -12.50 -11.61
CA THR A 325 9.02 -13.27 -10.99
C THR A 325 7.72 -12.97 -11.71
N LYS A 326 7.09 -14.03 -12.22
CA LYS A 326 5.77 -13.96 -12.83
C LYS A 326 4.69 -13.97 -11.75
N GLY A 327 3.79 -13.00 -11.81
CA GLY A 327 2.58 -12.94 -11.00
C GLY A 327 1.37 -13.51 -11.73
N ASN A 328 0.20 -12.90 -11.55
CA ASN A 328 -1.04 -13.35 -12.19
C ASN A 328 -1.16 -12.76 -13.62
N PRO A 329 -1.05 -13.58 -14.69
CA PRO A 329 -1.13 -13.06 -16.06
C PRO A 329 -2.51 -12.53 -16.44
N ASN A 330 -3.58 -12.93 -15.73
CA ASN A 330 -4.95 -12.55 -16.07
C ASN A 330 -5.28 -11.07 -15.77
N VAL A 331 -4.37 -10.35 -15.10
CA VAL A 331 -4.64 -8.96 -14.70
C VAL A 331 -4.49 -7.95 -15.83
N ILE A 332 -3.78 -8.30 -16.89
CA ILE A 332 -3.51 -7.45 -18.07
C ILE A 332 -4.41 -7.79 -19.27
N SER A 333 -5.30 -8.78 -19.14
CA SER A 333 -6.11 -9.28 -20.25
C SER A 333 -7.57 -9.40 -19.86
N LYS A 334 -8.06 -8.49 -19.00
CA LYS A 334 -9.45 -8.50 -18.57
C LYS A 334 -10.33 -8.04 -19.71
N ARG A 335 -11.30 -8.86 -20.10
CA ARG A 335 -12.42 -8.45 -20.94
C ARG A 335 -13.62 -8.20 -20.05
N ARG A 336 -14.00 -6.93 -19.90
CA ARG A 336 -15.19 -6.52 -19.16
C ARG A 336 -16.09 -5.76 -20.12
N ILE A 337 -17.09 -6.44 -20.63
CA ILE A 337 -18.16 -5.84 -21.43
C ILE A 337 -19.40 -5.88 -20.54
N GLY A 338 -20.24 -4.84 -20.62
CA GLY A 338 -21.57 -4.85 -19.99
C GLY A 338 -22.45 -5.97 -20.54
N ASN A 339 -23.70 -6.01 -20.13
CA ASN A 339 -24.63 -7.07 -20.54
C ASN A 339 -24.70 -7.17 -22.07
N THR A 340 -24.08 -8.20 -22.66
CA THR A 340 -24.18 -8.47 -24.09
C THR A 340 -25.36 -9.42 -24.29
N GLN A 341 -26.41 -8.98 -24.99
CA GLN A 341 -27.28 -9.94 -25.65
C GLN A 341 -26.44 -10.65 -26.70
N ARG A 342 -26.17 -11.94 -26.49
CA ARG A 342 -25.60 -12.81 -27.51
C ARG A 342 -26.72 -13.45 -28.29
#